data_AF-A0A3M2U8Z9-F1
#
_entry.id   AF-A0A3M2U8Z9-F1
#
_cell.length_a   1.000
_cell.length_b   1.000
_cell.length_c   1.000
_cell.angle_alpha   90.00
_cell.angle_beta   90.00
_cell.angle_gamma   90.00
#
_symmetry.space_group_name_H-M   'P 1'
#
loop_
_entity.id
_entity.type
_entity.pdbx_description
1 polymer ?
#
loop_
_entity_poly.entity_id
_entity_poly.type
_entity_poly.pdbx_seq_one_letter_code
_entity_poly.pdbx_strand_id
1 'polypeptide(L)'
;MDRFNAMRVFTRIVELGGFAKAAESLHIPRASVTILIKQLEAHLGVQLLQRTTRQVSTTPDGKAYYLRCVSLLADLDDAEA
;
A
#
# COMPACT_ATOMS: atom_id res chain seq x y z
N MET A 1 -5.87 12.51 -5.89
CA MET A 1 -5.50 11.17 -5.42
C MET A 1 -5.58 11.18 -3.91
N ASP A 2 -6.39 10.29 -3.32
CA ASP A 2 -6.44 10.15 -1.87
C ASP A 2 -5.20 9.40 -1.37
N ARG A 3 -4.22 10.15 -0.87
CA ARG A 3 -2.94 9.62 -0.40
C ARG A 3 -3.13 8.61 0.73
N PHE A 4 -4.07 8.87 1.65
CA PHE A 4 -4.42 7.97 2.75
C PHE A 4 -4.98 6.64 2.25
N ASN A 5 -5.85 6.67 1.23
CA ASN A 5 -6.36 5.44 0.63
C ASN A 5 -5.23 4.63 -0.01
N ALA A 6 -4.32 5.28 -0.73
CA ALA A 6 -3.17 4.58 -1.30
C ALA A 6 -2.19 4.03 -0.25
N MET A 7 -2.00 4.73 0.87
CA MET A 7 -1.23 4.23 2.02
C MET A 7 -1.89 2.99 2.63
N ARG A 8 -3.21 3.01 2.85
CA ARG A 8 -3.98 1.83 3.32
C ARG A 8 -3.88 0.65 2.36
N VAL A 9 -3.99 0.91 1.05
CA VAL A 9 -3.83 -0.12 0.03
C VAL A 9 -2.41 -0.70 0.05
N PHE A 10 -1.40 0.15 0.17
CA PHE A 10 0.00 -0.27 0.23
C PHE A 10 0.27 -1.13 1.46
N THR A 11 -0.08 -0.68 2.66
CA THR A 11 0.10 -1.46 3.90
C THR A 11 -0.60 -2.80 3.80
N ARG A 12 -1.81 -2.84 3.24
CA ARG A 12 -2.55 -4.09 3.08
C ARG A 12 -1.92 -5.08 2.10
N ILE A 13 -1.31 -4.59 1.02
CA ILE A 13 -0.55 -5.46 0.09
C ILE A 13 0.66 -6.06 0.80
N VAL A 14 1.37 -5.27 1.61
CA VAL A 14 2.55 -5.73 2.34
C VAL A 14 2.17 -6.80 3.36
N GLU A 15 1.08 -6.61 4.11
CA GLU A 15 0.58 -7.57 5.09
C GLU A 15 0.10 -8.89 4.47
N LEU A 16 -0.65 -8.80 3.37
CA LEU A 16 -1.26 -9.98 2.74
C LEU A 16 -0.36 -10.63 1.69
N GLY A 17 0.74 -9.97 1.30
CA GLY A 17 1.70 -10.46 0.31
C GLY A 17 1.14 -10.51 -1.12
N GLY A 18 0.12 -9.72 -1.46
CA GLY A 18 -0.45 -9.77 -2.81
C GLY A 18 -1.57 -8.79 -3.13
N PHE A 19 -1.61 -8.35 -4.40
CA PHE A 19 -2.62 -7.42 -4.93
C PHE A 19 -4.05 -7.97 -4.87
N ALA A 20 -4.23 -9.27 -5.14
CA ALA A 20 -5.56 -9.87 -5.14
C ALA A 20 -6.15 -9.94 -3.73
N LYS A 21 -5.36 -10.43 -2.76
CA LYS A 21 -5.77 -10.50 -1.35
C LYS A 21 -6.05 -9.12 -0.76
N ALA A 22 -5.24 -8.11 -1.11
CA ALA A 22 -5.48 -6.73 -0.69
C ALA A 22 -6.77 -6.15 -1.29
N ALA A 23 -7.01 -6.40 -2.58
CA ALA A 23 -8.24 -5.98 -3.26
C ALA A 23 -9.49 -6.56 -2.59
N GLU A 24 -9.46 -7.86 -2.29
CA GLU A 24 -10.54 -8.58 -1.60
C GLU A 24 -10.75 -8.03 -0.19
N SER A 25 -9.67 -7.89 0.60
CA SER A 25 -9.77 -7.36 1.96
C SER A 25 -10.29 -5.93 2.04
N LEU A 26 -10.00 -5.10 1.04
CA LEU A 26 -10.43 -3.71 0.99
C LEU A 26 -11.73 -3.52 0.20
N HIS A 27 -12.32 -4.59 -0.31
CA HIS A 27 -13.55 -4.58 -1.12
C HIS A 27 -13.48 -3.62 -2.32
N ILE A 28 -12.30 -3.53 -2.96
CA ILE A 28 -12.07 -2.68 -4.14
C ILE A 28 -11.55 -3.50 -5.32
N PRO A 29 -11.78 -3.04 -6.56
CA PRO A 29 -11.25 -3.72 -7.74
C PRO A 29 -9.72 -3.81 -7.74
N ARG A 30 -9.17 -4.95 -8.18
CA ARG A 30 -7.72 -5.14 -8.33
C ARG A 30 -7.06 -4.11 -9.25
N ALA A 31 -7.80 -3.60 -10.24
CA ALA A 31 -7.35 -2.51 -11.09
C ALA A 31 -7.10 -1.23 -10.28
N SER A 32 -8.02 -0.88 -9.38
CA SER A 32 -7.91 0.27 -8.48
C SER A 32 -6.70 0.14 -7.56
N VAL A 33 -6.48 -1.03 -6.96
CA VAL A 33 -5.28 -1.33 -6.16
C VAL A 33 -4.01 -1.04 -6.95
N THR A 34 -3.95 -1.53 -8.20
CA THR A 34 -2.77 -1.35 -9.06
C THR A 34 -2.54 0.12 -9.40
N ILE A 35 -3.61 0.87 -9.69
CA ILE A 35 -3.56 2.29 -10.03
C ILE A 35 -3.11 3.11 -8.82
N LEU A 36 -3.68 2.88 -7.64
CA LEU A 36 -3.34 3.59 -6.41
C LEU A 36 -1.87 3.41 -6.05
N ILE A 37 -1.33 2.19 -6.16
CA ILE A 37 0.11 1.96 -5.91
C ILE A 37 0.97 2.64 -6.98
N LYS A 38 0.61 2.55 -8.26
CA LYS A 38 1.39 3.22 -9.32
C LYS A 38 1.44 4.73 -9.12
N GLN A 39 0.32 5.34 -8.76
CA GLN A 39 0.27 6.77 -8.48
C GLN A 39 1.06 7.13 -7.21
N LEU A 40 1.06 6.25 -6.21
CA LEU A 40 1.82 6.44 -4.97
C LEU A 40 3.34 6.39 -5.24
N GLU A 41 3.79 5.38 -5.97
CA GLU A 41 5.18 5.23 -6.40
C GLU A 41 5.61 6.41 -7.29
N ALA A 42 4.75 6.85 -8.22
CA ALA A 42 5.01 8.03 -9.05
C ALA A 42 5.11 9.32 -8.24
N HIS A 43 4.28 9.48 -7.22
CA HIS A 43 4.31 10.65 -6.34
C HIS A 43 5.57 10.68 -5.46
N LEU A 44 6.00 9.53 -4.95
CA LEU A 44 7.18 9.42 -4.11
C LEU A 44 8.49 9.38 -4.93
N GLY A 45 8.40 9.11 -6.24
CA GLY A 45 9.57 8.96 -7.11
C GLY A 45 10.38 7.70 -6.83
N VAL A 46 9.82 6.74 -6.08
CA VAL A 46 10.50 5.50 -5.68
C VAL A 46 9.59 4.30 -5.90
N GLN A 47 10.19 3.14 -6.13
CA GLN A 47 9.47 1.88 -6.23
C GLN A 47 9.35 1.25 -4.84
N LEU A 48 8.12 1.07 -4.36
CA LEU A 48 7.85 0.52 -3.02
C LEU A 48 7.72 -1.01 -3.05
N LEU A 49 7.24 -1.55 -4.18
CA LEU A 49 6.98 -2.98 -4.34
C LEU A 49 7.77 -3.57 -5.52
N GLN A 50 8.48 -4.65 -5.26
CA GLN A 50 9.01 -5.56 -6.28
C GLN A 50 7.91 -6.56 -6.66
N ARG A 51 7.41 -6.42 -7.89
CA ARG A 51 6.34 -7.26 -8.43
C ARG A 51 6.97 -8.30 -9.33
N THR A 52 6.93 -9.56 -8.91
CA THR A 52 7.20 -10.69 -9.81
C THR A 52 5.86 -11.31 -10.22
N THR A 53 5.86 -12.15 -11.26
CA THR A 53 4.64 -12.83 -11.72
C THR A 53 4.06 -13.80 -10.68
N ARG A 54 4.83 -14.19 -9.66
CA ARG A 54 4.43 -15.15 -8.62
C ARG A 54 4.37 -14.56 -7.20
N GLN A 55 5.11 -13.51 -6.91
CA GLN A 55 5.18 -12.92 -5.57
C GLN A 55 5.34 -11.41 -5.60
N VAL A 56 4.83 -10.77 -4.55
CA VAL A 56 5.04 -9.36 -4.26
C VAL A 56 5.96 -9.26 -3.06
N SER A 57 7.02 -8.47 -3.16
CA SER A 57 7.94 -8.19 -2.07
C SER A 57 8.14 -6.69 -1.92
N THR A 58 8.48 -6.25 -0.71
CA THR A 58 8.79 -4.83 -0.44
C THR A 58 10.24 -4.53 -0.76
N THR A 59 10.48 -3.38 -1.38
CA THR A 59 11.84 -2.83 -1.53
C THR A 59 12.34 -2.27 -0.18
N PRO A 60 13.63 -1.95 -0.03
CA PRO A 60 14.14 -1.26 1.16
C PRO A 60 13.37 0.04 1.45
N ASP A 61 13.10 0.84 0.42
CA ASP A 61 12.29 2.06 0.52
C ASP A 61 10.85 1.74 0.91
N GLY A 62 10.28 0.67 0.34
CA GLY A 62 8.96 0.16 0.71
C GLY A 62 8.85 -0.21 2.19
N LYS A 63 9.89 -0.84 2.77
CA LYS A 63 9.91 -1.18 4.20
C LYS A 63 9.96 0.07 5.08
N ALA A 64 10.83 1.03 4.74
CA ALA A 64 10.92 2.28 5.48
C ALA A 64 9.60 3.08 5.41
N TYR A 65 8.98 3.10 4.24
CA TYR A 65 7.69 3.74 4.03
C TYR A 65 6.56 3.04 4.78
N TYR A 66 6.54 1.70 4.78
CA TYR A 66 5.55 0.89 5.50
C TYR A 66 5.53 1.22 6.99
N LEU A 67 6.69 1.27 7.65
CA LEU A 67 6.78 1.58 9.08
C LEU A 67 6.18 2.96 9.39
N ARG A 68 6.43 3.95 8.54
CA ARG A 68 5.86 5.31 8.70
C ARG A 68 4.35 5.31 8.44
N CYS A 69 3.87 4.59 7.43
CA CYS A 69 2.45 4.48 7.14
C CYS A 69 1.68 3.82 8.28
N VAL A 70 2.21 2.76 8.90
CA VAL A 70 1.55 2.08 10.02
C VAL A 70 1.38 3.04 11.20
N SER A 71 2.43 3.78 11.56
CA SER A 71 2.33 4.80 12.62
C SER A 71 1.30 5.88 12.28
N LEU A 72 1.38 6.46 11.08
CA LEU A 72 0.47 7.54 10.66
C LEU A 72 -1.00 7.09 10.57
N LEU A 73 -1.25 5.85 10.15
CA LEU A 73 -2.59 5.29 10.10
C LEU A 73 -3.12 4.98 11.49
N ALA A 74 -2.28 4.50 12.41
CA ALA A 74 -2.65 4.31 13.80
C ALA A 74 -2.97 5.64 14.49
N ASP A 75 -2.13 6.67 14.31
CA ASP A 75 -2.36 8.01 14.85
C ASP A 75 -3.67 8.62 14.32
N LEU A 76 -4.03 8.31 13.07
CA LEU A 76 -5.29 8.75 12.46
C LEU A 76 -6.50 8.01 13.03
N ASP A 77 -6.42 6.67 13.13
CA ASP A 77 -7.48 5.86 13.71
C ASP A 77 -7.72 6.25 15.19
N ASP A 78 -6.65 6.57 15.95
CA ASP A 78 -6.74 7.09 17.33
C ASP A 78 -7.39 8.48 17.40
N ALA A 79 -7.18 9.34 16.40
CA ALA A 79 -7.78 10.68 16.35
C ALA A 79 -9.27 10.66 15.96
N GLU A 80 -9.74 9.60 15.31
CA GLU A 80 -11.16 9.40 14.94
C GLU A 80 -11.97 8.64 16.03
N ALA A 81 -11.31 8.12 17.06
CA ALA A 81 -11.89 7.38 18.19
C ALA A 81 -12.42 8.30 19.31
#